data_AF-A0A1A9VNK5-F1
#
_entry.id   AF-A0A1A9VNK5-F1
#
_cell.length_a   1.000
_cell.length_b   1.000
_cell.length_c   1.000
_cell.angle_alpha   90.00
_cell.angle_beta   90.00
_cell.angle_gamma   90.00
#
_symmetry.space_group_name_H-M   'P 1'
#
loop_
_entity.id
_entity.type
_entity.pdbx_description
1 polymer ?
#
loop_
_entity_poly.entity_id
_entity_poly.type
_entity_poly.pdbx_seq_one_letter_code
_entity_poly.pdbx_strand_id
1 'polypeptide(L)'
;MADAASARGSFRAGFGSNGGRGGRGCGRGRGGGRREEVYLYSPPIKEFEIIDFFLGVALRDEVLKITPVQKPTHAGQRTRFKPFVATDDNNGRIGLGVKCNEEVATAIRGAIISAKLSLVPVQRGYWGNKIVKSHTVSCKVTGKCGSV
;
A
#
# COMPACT_ATOMS: atom_id res chain seq x y z
N MET A 1 4.03 -41.82 39.95
CA MET A 1 5.14 -41.16 40.66
C MET A 1 5.24 -39.75 40.09
N ALA A 2 4.66 -38.78 40.82
CA ALA A 2 4.60 -37.31 40.62
C ALA A 2 4.01 -36.76 39.29
N ASP A 3 3.18 -35.71 39.23
CA ASP A 3 2.32 -34.98 40.18
C ASP A 3 1.34 -34.12 39.33
N ALA A 4 0.26 -33.65 39.93
CA ALA A 4 -0.86 -32.95 39.29
C ALA A 4 -0.79 -31.41 39.45
N ALA A 5 -1.37 -30.67 38.49
CA ALA A 5 -2.10 -29.38 38.67
C ALA A 5 -2.41 -28.80 37.27
N SER A 6 -3.68 -28.76 36.83
CA SER A 6 -4.75 -27.79 37.13
C SER A 6 -4.81 -26.61 36.15
N ALA A 7 -5.90 -26.63 35.37
CA ALA A 7 -6.71 -25.52 34.91
C ALA A 7 -6.04 -24.22 34.41
N ARG A 8 -6.36 -23.84 33.17
CA ARG A 8 -7.31 -22.74 32.88
C ARG A 8 -7.54 -22.60 31.38
N GLY A 9 -8.81 -22.68 30.99
CA GLY A 9 -9.26 -22.23 29.68
C GLY A 9 -8.92 -20.75 29.49
N SER A 10 -8.35 -20.42 28.33
CA SER A 10 -8.18 -19.05 27.92
C SER A 10 -9.28 -18.71 26.91
N PHE A 11 -10.42 -18.30 27.44
CA PHE A 11 -11.35 -17.44 26.72
C PHE A 11 -10.55 -16.21 26.23
N ARG A 12 -10.47 -16.02 24.91
CA ARG A 12 -10.21 -14.71 24.31
C ARG A 12 -11.41 -14.30 23.47
N ALA A 13 -12.55 -14.16 24.15
CA ALA A 13 -13.54 -13.17 23.78
C ALA A 13 -13.00 -11.82 24.29
N GLY A 14 -12.49 -11.02 23.36
CA GLY A 14 -12.10 -9.64 23.58
C GLY A 14 -12.71 -8.79 22.49
N PHE A 15 -14.04 -8.73 22.44
CA PHE A 15 -14.77 -7.69 21.72
C PHE A 15 -14.48 -6.37 22.43
N GLY A 16 -13.38 -5.72 22.03
CA GLY A 16 -13.05 -4.37 22.46
C GLY A 16 -14.05 -3.39 21.85
N SER A 17 -15.11 -3.10 22.58
CA SER A 17 -15.93 -1.92 22.40
C SER A 17 -15.07 -0.68 22.65
N ASN A 18 -14.48 -0.12 21.59
CA ASN A 18 -13.91 1.23 21.66
C ASN A 18 -14.88 2.22 21.01
N GLY A 19 -15.96 2.48 21.75
CA GLY A 19 -16.82 3.64 21.55
C GLY A 19 -16.10 4.90 22.02
N GLY A 20 -15.20 5.41 21.19
CA GLY A 20 -14.60 6.73 21.35
C GLY A 20 -15.25 7.71 20.38
N ARG A 21 -16.15 8.55 20.89
CA ARG A 21 -16.75 9.69 20.18
C ARG A 21 -15.65 10.69 19.78
N GLY A 22 -15.08 10.52 18.59
CA GLY A 22 -14.27 11.55 17.94
C GLY A 22 -15.19 12.53 17.22
N GLY A 23 -15.19 13.78 17.67
CA GLY A 23 -16.11 14.83 17.23
C GLY A 23 -16.23 14.97 15.71
N ARG A 24 -17.48 15.19 15.27
CA ARG A 24 -17.78 15.77 13.97
C ARG A 24 -17.14 17.16 13.92
N GLY A 25 -15.93 17.23 13.39
CA GLY A 25 -15.32 18.48 12.97
C GLY A 25 -16.09 19.01 11.77
N CYS A 26 -17.10 19.83 12.02
CA CYS A 26 -17.67 20.75 11.03
C CYS A 26 -16.62 21.80 10.67
N GLY A 27 -15.70 21.43 9.77
CA GLY A 27 -14.86 22.36 9.02
C GLY A 27 -15.50 22.59 7.66
N ARG A 28 -16.41 23.57 7.56
CA ARG A 28 -16.74 24.17 6.27
C ARG A 28 -15.48 24.90 5.80
N GLY A 29 -14.81 24.37 4.78
CA GLY A 29 -13.67 25.00 4.14
C GLY A 29 -13.68 24.64 2.67
N ARG A 30 -14.05 25.61 1.83
CA ARG A 30 -13.92 25.55 0.38
C ARG A 30 -12.46 25.22 0.04
N GLY A 31 -12.23 24.15 -0.72
CA GLY A 31 -10.93 23.85 -1.28
C GLY A 31 -11.10 22.84 -2.38
N GLY A 32 -11.01 23.27 -3.64
CA GLY A 32 -10.63 22.36 -4.70
C GLY A 32 -9.22 21.86 -4.37
N GLY A 33 -9.15 20.78 -3.59
CA GLY A 33 -7.94 20.31 -2.94
C GLY A 33 -6.90 19.98 -3.99
N ARG A 34 -5.80 20.73 -3.99
CA ARG A 34 -4.65 20.40 -4.83
C ARG A 34 -4.07 19.09 -4.30
N ARG A 35 -3.65 18.22 -5.20
CA ARG A 35 -3.13 16.87 -4.91
C ARG A 35 -2.01 16.85 -3.86
N GLU A 36 -1.27 17.94 -3.74
CA GLU A 36 -0.19 18.11 -2.75
C GLU A 36 -0.69 18.19 -1.30
N GLU A 37 -1.91 18.67 -1.07
CA GLU A 37 -2.48 18.86 0.27
C GLU A 37 -2.68 17.54 1.02
N VAL A 38 -3.00 16.47 0.28
CA VAL A 38 -3.12 15.10 0.80
C VAL A 38 -1.79 14.59 1.35
N TYR A 39 -0.66 14.98 0.75
CA TYR A 39 0.65 14.58 1.25
C TYR A 39 1.12 15.47 2.41
N LEU A 40 0.73 16.75 2.43
CA LEU A 40 1.11 17.69 3.47
C LEU A 40 0.47 17.36 4.82
N TYR A 41 -0.84 17.08 4.84
CA TYR A 41 -1.56 16.78 6.09
C TYR A 41 -1.57 15.29 6.45
N SER A 42 -1.00 14.44 5.59
CA SER A 42 -0.93 12.98 5.77
C SER A 42 -2.24 12.28 6.18
N PRO A 43 -3.45 12.66 5.69
CA PRO A 43 -4.64 11.85 5.90
C PRO A 43 -4.47 10.46 5.26
N PRO A 44 -4.92 9.39 5.93
CA PRO A 44 -4.86 8.04 5.37
C PRO A 44 -5.82 7.89 4.18
N ILE A 45 -5.27 7.59 3.00
CA ILE A 45 -6.05 7.31 1.79
C ILE A 45 -6.58 5.87 1.88
N LYS A 46 -7.91 5.72 1.89
CA LYS A 46 -8.58 4.41 1.99
C LYS A 46 -9.31 4.00 0.71
N GLU A 47 -9.50 4.93 -0.21
CA GLU A 47 -10.26 4.75 -1.44
C GLU A 47 -9.34 5.04 -2.63
N PHE A 48 -9.28 4.11 -3.58
CA PHE A 48 -8.43 4.25 -4.77
C PHE A 48 -9.01 5.26 -5.78
N GLU A 49 -10.32 5.48 -5.74
CA GLU A 49 -11.06 6.42 -6.59
C GLU A 49 -10.57 7.86 -6.42
N ILE A 50 -10.10 8.22 -5.21
CA ILE A 50 -9.49 9.53 -4.94
C ILE A 50 -8.27 9.75 -5.83
N ILE A 51 -7.44 8.72 -5.99
CA ILE A 51 -6.23 8.79 -6.81
C ILE A 51 -6.57 8.80 -8.30
N ASP A 52 -7.61 8.06 -8.70
CA ASP A 52 -8.09 8.08 -10.09
C ASP A 52 -8.70 9.43 -10.48
N PHE A 53 -9.43 10.08 -9.57
CA PHE A 53 -9.92 11.45 -9.77
C PHE A 53 -8.79 12.45 -9.99
N PHE A 54 -7.69 12.28 -9.25
CA PHE A 54 -6.56 13.20 -9.34
C PHE A 54 -5.61 12.91 -10.51
N LEU A 55 -5.32 11.65 -10.80
CA LEU A 55 -4.19 11.23 -11.66
C LEU A 55 -4.57 10.24 -12.76
N GLY A 56 -5.85 9.87 -12.88
CA GLY A 56 -6.30 8.70 -13.66
C GLY A 56 -5.87 8.65 -15.14
N VAL A 57 -5.58 9.78 -15.78
CA VAL A 57 -5.13 9.82 -17.19
C VAL A 57 -3.62 9.60 -17.34
N ALA A 58 -2.84 9.88 -16.30
CA ALA A 58 -1.38 9.86 -16.34
C ALA A 58 -0.75 8.63 -15.69
N LEU A 59 -1.53 7.86 -14.93
CA LEU A 59 -1.07 6.66 -14.24
C LEU A 59 -0.81 5.53 -15.22
N ARG A 60 0.39 4.96 -15.15
CA ARG A 60 0.77 3.72 -15.82
C ARG A 60 0.88 2.62 -14.77
N ASP A 61 0.32 1.46 -15.11
CA ASP A 61 0.37 0.27 -14.28
C ASP A 61 1.23 -0.78 -14.98
N GLU A 62 2.28 -1.24 -14.32
CA GLU A 62 3.20 -2.27 -14.83
C GLU A 62 3.26 -3.46 -13.89
N VAL A 63 3.11 -4.67 -14.44
CA VAL A 63 3.26 -5.92 -13.68
C VAL A 63 4.72 -6.33 -13.70
N LEU A 64 5.38 -6.28 -12.54
CA LEU A 64 6.80 -6.60 -12.41
C LEU A 64 7.06 -8.11 -12.49
N LYS A 65 6.35 -8.88 -11.66
CA LYS A 65 6.50 -10.33 -11.58
C LYS A 65 5.22 -10.95 -11.02
N ILE A 66 4.89 -12.14 -11.52
CA ILE A 66 3.83 -12.98 -10.95
C ILE A 66 4.51 -14.19 -10.32
N THR A 67 4.37 -14.37 -9.01
CA THR A 67 4.89 -15.56 -8.32
C THR A 67 3.73 -16.49 -7.94
N PRO A 68 3.77 -17.78 -8.34
CA PRO A 68 2.86 -18.76 -7.79
C PRO A 68 3.30 -19.11 -6.36
N VAL A 69 2.36 -19.06 -5.42
CA VAL A 69 2.54 -19.45 -4.03
C VAL A 69 1.65 -20.66 -3.78
N GLN A 70 2.24 -21.75 -3.27
CA GLN A 70 1.55 -23.02 -3.10
C GLN A 70 1.43 -23.35 -1.62
N LYS A 71 0.22 -23.69 -1.17
CA LYS A 71 -0.04 -24.20 0.17
C LYS A 71 -0.36 -25.69 0.07
N PRO A 72 0.42 -26.58 0.74
CA PRO A 72 0.08 -27.99 0.79
C PRO A 72 -1.23 -28.21 1.53
N THR A 73 -2.05 -29.12 1.00
CA THR A 73 -3.31 -29.56 1.58
C THR A 73 -3.38 -31.09 1.56
N HIS A 74 -4.36 -31.67 2.26
CA HIS A 74 -4.55 -33.12 2.27
C HIS A 74 -4.86 -33.69 0.88
N ALA A 75 -5.54 -32.91 0.03
CA ALA A 75 -5.88 -33.26 -1.35
C ALA A 75 -5.04 -32.44 -2.35
N GLY A 76 -3.70 -32.60 -2.29
CA GLY A 76 -2.78 -31.94 -3.21
C GLY A 76 -2.36 -30.52 -2.79
N GLN A 77 -2.04 -29.67 -3.76
CA GLN A 77 -1.53 -28.32 -3.53
C GLN A 77 -2.59 -27.27 -3.88
N ARG A 78 -2.89 -26.35 -2.96
CA ARG A 78 -3.69 -25.15 -3.27
C ARG A 78 -2.77 -24.04 -3.74
N THR A 79 -2.82 -23.72 -5.02
CA THR A 79 -2.00 -22.66 -5.63
C THR A 79 -2.75 -21.33 -5.59
N ARG A 80 -1.99 -20.24 -5.38
CA ARG A 80 -2.45 -18.85 -5.55
C ARG A 80 -1.40 -18.07 -6.28
N PHE A 81 -1.81 -17.01 -6.97
CA PHE A 81 -0.90 -16.11 -7.68
C PHE A 81 -0.71 -14.83 -6.88
N LYS A 82 0.56 -14.44 -6.70
CA LYS A 82 0.97 -13.20 -6.05
C LYS A 82 1.66 -12.29 -7.07
N PRO A 83 0.92 -11.40 -7.75
CA PRO A 83 1.51 -10.38 -8.58
C PRO A 83 2.14 -9.26 -7.76
N PHE A 84 3.22 -8.71 -8.30
CA PHE A 84 3.82 -7.45 -7.89
C PHE A 84 3.52 -6.43 -8.99
N VAL A 85 2.86 -5.35 -8.63
CA VAL A 85 2.47 -4.27 -9.55
C VAL A 85 3.10 -2.97 -9.09
N ALA A 86 3.70 -2.25 -10.03
CA ALA A 86 4.13 -0.88 -9.85
C ALA A 86 3.16 0.05 -10.59
N THR A 87 2.84 1.17 -9.94
CA THR A 87 1.98 2.21 -10.51
C THR A 87 2.72 3.54 -10.40
N ASP A 88 2.88 4.26 -11.50
CA ASP A 88 3.60 5.55 -11.50
C ASP A 88 3.03 6.56 -12.52
N ASP A 89 3.32 7.83 -12.30
CA ASP A 89 2.92 8.94 -13.19
C ASP A 89 4.08 9.55 -13.99
N ASN A 90 5.24 8.88 -14.04
CA ASN A 90 6.53 9.37 -14.56
C ASN A 90 6.97 10.75 -14.04
N ASN A 91 6.22 11.38 -13.13
CA ASN A 91 6.39 12.76 -12.69
C ASN A 91 6.62 12.87 -11.19
N GLY A 92 7.13 11.79 -10.59
CA GLY A 92 7.62 11.80 -9.21
C GLY A 92 6.60 11.25 -8.22
N ARG A 93 5.70 10.36 -8.64
CA ARG A 93 4.90 9.54 -7.72
C ARG A 93 5.01 8.08 -8.11
N ILE A 94 5.20 7.22 -7.12
CA ILE A 94 5.33 5.77 -7.31
C ILE A 94 4.53 5.07 -6.24
N GLY A 95 3.78 4.03 -6.62
CA GLY A 95 3.09 3.11 -5.75
C GLY A 95 3.49 1.67 -6.07
N LEU A 96 3.50 0.82 -5.04
CA LEU A 96 3.78 -0.61 -5.17
C LEU A 96 2.67 -1.39 -4.50
N GLY A 97 2.08 -2.32 -5.24
CA GLY A 97 0.95 -3.14 -4.81
C GLY A 97 1.25 -4.62 -4.89
N VAL A 98 0.85 -5.34 -3.84
CA VAL A 98 1.01 -6.79 -3.77
C VAL A 98 -0.28 -7.38 -3.21
N LYS A 99 -0.91 -8.25 -4.00
CA LYS A 99 -2.11 -8.99 -3.60
C LYS A 99 -1.91 -10.46 -3.93
N CYS A 100 -2.73 -11.34 -3.36
CA CYS A 100 -2.73 -12.75 -3.74
C CYS A 100 -4.16 -13.24 -3.89
N ASN A 101 -4.48 -13.84 -5.05
CA ASN A 101 -5.77 -14.45 -5.34
C ASN A 101 -5.56 -15.80 -6.07
N GLU A 102 -6.64 -16.57 -6.22
CA GLU A 102 -6.62 -17.87 -6.91
C GLU A 102 -6.50 -17.71 -8.42
N GLU A 103 -7.08 -16.66 -8.98
CA GLU A 103 -6.99 -16.33 -10.40
C GLU A 103 -6.02 -15.18 -10.65
N VAL A 104 -5.28 -15.25 -11.76
CA VAL A 104 -4.26 -14.26 -12.12
C VAL A 104 -4.89 -12.89 -12.38
N ALA A 105 -5.98 -12.82 -13.14
CA ALA A 105 -6.61 -11.56 -13.52
C ALA A 105 -7.16 -10.81 -12.30
N THR A 106 -7.82 -11.50 -11.38
CA THR A 106 -8.34 -10.88 -10.14
C THR A 106 -7.21 -10.48 -9.20
N ALA A 107 -6.11 -11.24 -9.15
CA ALA A 107 -4.93 -10.88 -8.37
C ALA A 107 -4.32 -9.56 -8.86
N ILE A 108 -4.17 -9.39 -10.18
CA ILE A 108 -3.59 -8.19 -10.77
C ILE A 108 -4.48 -6.98 -10.49
N ARG A 109 -5.80 -7.09 -10.71
CA ARG A 109 -6.76 -6.02 -10.41
C ARG A 109 -6.69 -5.59 -8.94
N GLY A 110 -6.64 -6.56 -8.03
CA GLY A 110 -6.51 -6.29 -6.59
C GLY A 110 -5.16 -5.67 -6.20
N ALA A 111 -4.08 -6.00 -6.93
CA ALA A 111 -2.76 -5.43 -6.72
C ALA A 111 -2.68 -3.98 -7.22
N ILE A 112 -3.29 -3.65 -8.36
CA ILE A 112 -3.41 -2.26 -8.85
C ILE A 112 -4.11 -1.38 -7.82
N ILE A 113 -5.25 -1.83 -7.27
CA ILE A 113 -5.96 -1.09 -6.22
C ILE A 113 -5.04 -0.85 -5.01
N SER A 114 -4.29 -1.89 -4.60
CA SER A 114 -3.34 -1.76 -3.49
C SER A 114 -2.16 -0.82 -3.80
N ALA A 115 -1.71 -0.77 -5.06
CA ALA A 115 -0.62 0.09 -5.50
C ALA A 115 -1.04 1.57 -5.51
N LYS A 116 -2.27 1.84 -5.95
CA LYS A 116 -2.86 3.17 -5.89
C LYS A 116 -2.90 3.67 -4.44
N LEU A 117 -3.42 2.88 -3.51
CA LEU A 117 -3.49 3.27 -2.09
C LEU A 117 -2.11 3.56 -1.45
N SER A 118 -1.03 2.95 -1.96
CA SER A 118 0.34 3.12 -1.46
C SER A 118 1.17 4.14 -2.24
N LEU A 119 0.54 5.06 -3.00
CA LEU A 119 1.25 6.05 -3.80
C LEU A 119 2.03 7.05 -2.92
N VAL A 120 3.34 7.13 -3.13
CA VAL A 120 4.25 8.02 -2.38
C VAL A 120 4.91 9.02 -3.35
N PRO A 121 5.03 10.30 -2.97
CA PRO A 121 5.78 11.27 -3.76
C PRO A 121 7.30 11.04 -3.62
N VAL A 122 8.00 11.15 -4.74
CA VAL A 122 9.46 11.00 -4.85
C VAL A 122 10.09 12.37 -4.96
N GLN A 123 10.98 12.67 -4.01
CA GLN A 123 11.78 13.89 -4.06
C GLN A 123 12.89 13.76 -5.11
N ARG A 124 12.87 14.65 -6.11
CA ARG A 124 13.87 14.73 -7.17
C ARG A 124 14.80 15.92 -6.94
N GLY A 125 16.07 15.77 -7.30
CA GLY A 125 17.11 16.78 -7.15
C GLY A 125 18.04 16.89 -8.36
N TYR A 126 19.20 17.49 -8.13
CA TYR A 126 20.27 17.67 -9.10
C TYR A 126 21.55 17.07 -8.52
N TRP A 127 22.39 16.48 -9.37
CA TRP A 127 23.71 16.00 -8.93
C TRP A 127 24.67 17.18 -8.69
N GLY A 128 24.58 18.22 -9.51
CA GLY A 128 25.46 19.39 -9.49
C GLY A 128 24.70 20.70 -9.64
N ASN A 129 24.98 21.45 -10.70
CA ASN A 129 24.32 22.74 -10.92
C ASN A 129 22.81 22.56 -11.18
N LYS A 130 22.00 23.48 -10.64
CA LYS A 130 20.53 23.41 -10.68
C LYS A 130 19.98 23.96 -11.98
N ILE A 131 20.30 23.28 -13.07
CA ILE A 131 19.92 23.69 -14.44
C ILE A 131 18.82 22.74 -14.94
N VAL A 132 17.79 23.30 -15.59
CA VAL A 132 16.62 22.57 -16.13
C VAL A 132 15.75 21.96 -15.01
N LYS A 133 15.15 20.79 -15.24
CA LYS A 133 14.31 20.04 -14.31
C LYS A 133 15.19 19.06 -13.53
N SER A 134 14.74 18.70 -12.34
CA SER A 134 15.40 17.70 -11.51
C SER A 134 15.48 16.36 -12.24
N HIS A 135 16.69 15.80 -12.29
CA HIS A 135 17.02 14.62 -13.10
C HIS A 135 17.66 13.48 -12.29
N THR A 136 17.98 13.70 -11.01
CA THR A 136 18.54 12.67 -10.12
C THR A 136 17.80 12.62 -8.79
N VAL A 137 18.16 11.65 -7.95
CA VAL A 137 17.79 11.64 -6.53
C VAL A 137 18.53 12.77 -5.82
N SER A 138 17.91 13.37 -4.78
CA SER A 138 18.47 14.50 -4.03
C SER A 138 19.70 14.15 -3.19
N CYS A 139 19.77 12.91 -2.70
CA CYS A 139 20.85 12.43 -1.85
C CYS A 139 20.97 10.90 -1.98
N LYS A 140 22.08 10.33 -1.50
CA LYS A 140 22.23 8.88 -1.39
C LYS A 140 21.24 8.38 -0.34
N VAL A 141 20.31 7.52 -0.75
CA VAL A 141 19.31 6.90 0.12
C VAL A 141 19.47 5.38 0.06
N THR A 142 19.24 4.73 1.19
CA THR A 142 19.21 3.27 1.30
C THR A 142 17.83 2.84 1.78
N GLY A 143 17.34 1.72 1.26
CA GLY A 143 16.10 1.08 1.70
C GLY A 143 16.40 -0.37 2.06
N LYS A 144 15.83 -0.86 3.16
CA LYS A 144 16.01 -2.24 3.62
C LYS A 144 14.69 -2.98 3.57
N CYS A 145 14.65 -4.14 2.92
CA CYS A 145 13.49 -5.02 2.95
C CYS A 145 13.95 -6.49 3.10
N GLY A 146 13.75 -7.05 4.29
CA GLY A 146 14.27 -8.38 4.61
C GLY A 146 15.80 -8.38 4.70
N SER A 147 16.44 -9.28 3.94
CA SER A 147 17.90 -9.38 3.85
C SER A 147 18.53 -8.43 2.82
N VAL A 148 17.71 -7.72 2.04
CA VAL A 148 18.12 -6.79 0.98
C VAL A 148 18.16 -5.36 1.50
#